data_AF-A0A382NEL2-F1
#
_entry.id   AF-A0A382NEL2-F1
#
_cell.length_a   1.000
_cell.length_b   1.000
_cell.length_c   1.000
_cell.angle_alpha   90.00
_cell.angle_beta   90.00
_cell.angle_gamma   90.00
#
_symmetry.space_group_name_H-M   'P 1'
#
loop_
_entity.id
_entity.type
_entity.pdbx_description
1 polymer ?
#
loop_
_entity_poly.entity_id
_entity_poly.type
_entity_poly.pdbx_seq_one_letter_code
_entity_poly.pdbx_strand_id
1 'polypeptide(L)'
;MDTSLALTIIGSVMILVGLIFNAIPKVVNEKIMGELHPEAVNIAALFRVILGGIAIAIGVISIYCRDLPSEHASTLLFSLGSGFIVINIGIISGKFRGFGDELPFPPIIMFILLSLLAFYAS
;
A
#
# COMPACT_ATOMS: atom_id res chain seq x y z
N MET A 1 -2.94 -2.80 -21.22
CA MET A 1 -3.06 -1.37 -20.85
C MET A 1 -1.72 -0.70 -21.10
N ASP A 2 -1.66 0.61 -21.31
CA ASP A 2 -0.38 1.33 -21.39
C ASP A 2 0.37 1.26 -20.04
N THR A 3 1.68 0.96 -20.07
CA THR A 3 2.49 0.78 -18.86
C THR A 3 2.69 2.08 -18.10
N SER A 4 2.80 3.22 -18.81
CA SER A 4 2.96 4.54 -18.21
C SER A 4 1.69 4.94 -17.46
N LEU A 5 0.52 4.67 -18.04
CA LEU A 5 -0.77 4.87 -17.37
C LEU A 5 -0.89 4.00 -16.11
N ALA A 6 -0.50 2.72 -16.18
CA ALA A 6 -0.53 1.81 -15.03
C ALA A 6 0.33 2.33 -13.87
N LEU A 7 1.58 2.70 -14.16
CA LEU A 7 2.54 3.23 -13.21
C LEU A 7 2.08 4.58 -12.66
N THR A 8 1.39 5.40 -13.46
CA THR A 8 0.80 6.66 -13.01
C THR A 8 -0.35 6.43 -12.01
N ILE A 9 -1.23 5.47 -12.28
CA ILE A 9 -2.33 5.12 -11.37
C ILE A 9 -1.76 4.57 -10.05
N ILE A 10 -0.88 3.57 -10.11
CA ILE A 10 -0.24 2.99 -8.92
C ILE A 10 0.49 4.09 -8.13
N GLY A 11 1.29 4.90 -8.83
CA GLY A 11 2.03 6.01 -8.25
C GLY A 11 1.15 6.99 -7.49
N SER A 12 0.06 7.44 -8.13
CA SER A 12 -0.87 8.41 -7.56
C SER A 12 -1.61 7.85 -6.34
N VAL A 13 -2.08 6.60 -6.40
CA VAL A 13 -2.77 5.94 -5.28
C VAL A 13 -1.82 5.79 -4.10
N MET A 14 -0.59 5.32 -4.33
CA MET A 14 0.39 5.09 -3.26
C MET A 14 0.84 6.39 -2.60
N ILE A 15 1.02 7.48 -3.36
CA ILE A 15 1.27 8.81 -2.81
C ILE A 15 0.09 9.28 -1.95
N LEU A 16 -1.15 9.17 -2.47
CA LEU A 16 -2.34 9.61 -1.74
C LEU A 16 -2.50 8.87 -0.40
N VAL A 17 -2.35 7.53 -0.41
CA VAL A 17 -2.40 6.71 0.80
C VAL A 17 -1.33 7.15 1.79
N GLY A 18 -0.11 7.37 1.29
CA GLY A 18 1.00 7.80 2.11
C GLY A 18 0.78 9.18 2.75
N LEU A 19 0.22 10.13 2.01
CA LEU A 19 -0.17 11.45 2.53
C LEU A 19 -1.24 11.32 3.63
N ILE A 20 -2.28 10.51 3.41
CA ILE A 20 -3.34 10.27 4.40
C ILE A 20 -2.76 9.67 5.68
N PHE A 21 -1.87 8.67 5.56
CA PHE A 21 -1.25 8.00 6.70
C PHE A 21 -0.33 8.91 7.50
N ASN A 22 0.35 9.87 6.85
CA ASN A 22 1.17 10.86 7.52
C ASN A 22 0.33 11.98 8.17
N ALA A 23 -0.76 12.41 7.51
CA ALA A 23 -1.57 13.53 7.98
C ALA A 23 -2.46 13.17 9.17
N ILE A 24 -3.09 11.99 9.16
CA ILE A 24 -4.09 11.60 10.16
C ILE A 24 -3.90 10.18 10.72
N PRO A 25 -2.67 9.77 11.12
CA PRO A 25 -2.35 8.36 11.45
C PRO A 25 -3.25 7.74 12.52
N LYS A 26 -3.60 8.50 13.57
CA LYS A 26 -4.45 8.03 14.67
C LYS A 26 -5.87 7.69 14.19
N VAL A 27 -6.47 8.60 13.41
CA VAL A 27 -7.80 8.40 12.83
C VAL A 27 -7.83 7.17 11.92
N VAL A 28 -6.78 6.97 11.11
CA VAL A 28 -6.72 5.79 10.24
C VAL A 28 -6.50 4.51 11.06
N ASN A 29 -5.77 4.56 12.18
CA ASN A 29 -5.63 3.40 13.07
C ASN A 29 -6.98 3.03 13.67
N GLU A 30 -7.68 3.99 14.28
CA GLU A 30 -8.97 3.77 14.93
C GLU A 30 -10.03 3.25 13.95
N LYS A 31 -10.09 3.80 12.73
CA LYS A 31 -11.03 3.30 11.71
C LYS A 31 -10.75 1.89 11.23
N ILE A 32 -9.51 1.42 11.36
CA ILE A 32 -9.09 0.11 10.83
C ILE A 32 -9.07 -0.96 11.94
N MET A 33 -8.65 -0.58 13.15
CA MET A 33 -8.39 -1.49 14.27
C MET A 33 -9.37 -1.32 15.42
N GLY A 34 -10.26 -0.31 15.38
CA GLY A 34 -11.09 0.08 16.51
C GLY A 34 -10.33 0.91 17.55
N GLU A 35 -10.95 1.11 18.70
CA GLU A 35 -10.31 1.81 19.81
C GLU A 35 -9.10 1.03 20.33
N LEU A 36 -7.96 1.72 20.41
CA LEU A 36 -6.72 1.17 20.92
C LEU A 36 -6.53 1.55 22.38
N HIS A 37 -5.86 0.69 23.14
CA HIS A 37 -5.41 1.04 24.49
C HIS A 37 -4.56 2.33 24.46
N PRO A 38 -4.71 3.26 25.41
CA PRO A 38 -4.06 4.58 25.37
C PRO A 38 -2.54 4.54 25.11
N GLU A 39 -1.87 3.53 25.69
CA GLU A 39 -0.43 3.31 25.55
C GLU A 39 -0.03 2.87 24.12
N ALA A 40 -0.92 2.21 23.39
CA ALA A 40 -0.68 1.71 22.04
C ALA A 40 -0.97 2.77 20.95
N VAL A 41 -1.78 3.79 21.25
CA VAL A 41 -2.24 4.80 20.26
C VAL A 41 -1.06 5.48 19.55
N ASN A 42 -0.08 5.97 20.32
CA ASN A 42 1.06 6.71 19.75
C ASN A 42 2.05 5.79 19.02
N ILE A 43 2.26 4.56 19.53
CA ILE A 43 3.12 3.57 18.88
C ILE A 43 2.51 3.14 17.54
N ALA A 44 1.22 2.80 17.53
CA ALA A 44 0.51 2.47 16.30
C ALA A 44 0.52 3.65 15.32
N ALA A 45 0.40 4.89 15.79
CA ALA A 45 0.46 6.08 14.94
C ALA A 45 1.85 6.24 14.30
N LEU A 46 2.94 6.01 15.05
CA LEU A 46 4.29 6.01 14.51
C LEU A 46 4.45 4.99 13.37
N PHE A 47 4.01 3.75 13.56
CA PHE A 47 4.07 2.75 12.49
C PHE A 47 3.22 3.14 11.29
N ARG A 48 2.05 3.75 11.50
CA ARG A 48 1.21 4.23 10.39
C ARG A 48 1.91 5.32 9.57
N VAL A 49 2.61 6.25 10.23
CA VAL A 49 3.43 7.28 9.57
C VAL A 49 4.56 6.65 8.75
N ILE A 50 5.27 5.66 9.31
CA ILE A 50 6.34 4.93 8.61
C ILE A 50 5.80 4.21 7.37
N LEU A 51 4.69 3.49 7.51
CA LEU A 51 4.01 2.84 6.38
C LEU A 51 3.57 3.86 5.33
N GLY A 52 3.14 5.04 5.76
CA GLY A 52 2.83 6.14 4.87
C GLY A 52 4.05 6.63 4.08
N GLY A 53 5.21 6.77 4.73
CA GLY A 53 6.47 7.11 4.07
C GLY A 53 6.90 6.07 3.03
N ILE A 54 6.78 4.78 3.35
CA ILE A 54 7.05 3.69 2.40
C ILE A 54 6.08 3.75 1.21
N ALA A 55 4.80 4.04 1.45
CA ALA A 55 3.82 4.19 0.39
C ALA A 55 4.16 5.36 -0.55
N ILE A 56 4.58 6.51 -0.01
CA ILE A 56 5.06 7.64 -0.82
C ILE A 56 6.28 7.22 -1.64
N ALA A 57 7.25 6.51 -1.04
CA ALA A 57 8.45 6.07 -1.76
C ALA A 57 8.10 5.16 -2.96
N ILE A 58 7.24 4.16 -2.76
CA ILE A 58 6.74 3.31 -3.87
C ILE A 58 6.03 4.15 -4.92
N GLY A 59 5.23 5.11 -4.49
CA GLY A 59 4.50 5.98 -5.40
C GLY A 59 5.40 6.88 -6.24
N VAL A 60 6.43 7.48 -5.63
CA VAL A 60 7.46 8.26 -6.32
C VAL A 60 8.23 7.40 -7.30
N ILE A 61 8.70 6.21 -6.90
CA ILE A 61 9.38 5.27 -7.82
C ILE A 61 8.48 4.98 -9.03
N SER A 62 7.20 4.68 -8.80
CA SER A 62 6.26 4.39 -9.89
C SER A 62 6.08 5.57 -10.84
N ILE A 63 5.93 6.79 -10.33
CA ILE A 63 5.79 8.01 -11.15
C ILE A 63 7.05 8.30 -11.96
N TYR A 64 8.23 8.20 -11.35
CA TYR A 64 9.49 8.52 -12.04
C TYR A 64 9.92 7.44 -13.03
N CYS A 65 9.46 6.20 -12.86
CA CYS A 65 9.74 5.10 -13.77
C CYS A 65 8.67 4.89 -14.85
N ARG A 66 7.62 5.72 -14.91
CA ARG A 66 6.49 5.53 -15.85
C ARG A 66 6.88 5.61 -17.32
N ASP A 67 7.93 6.37 -17.63
CA ASP A 67 8.40 6.63 -19.00
C ASP A 67 9.57 5.71 -19.40
N LEU A 68 9.82 4.65 -18.63
CA LEU A 68 10.77 3.61 -19.02
C LEU A 68 10.32 2.90 -20.30
N PRO A 69 11.26 2.32 -21.09
CA PRO A 69 10.92 1.40 -22.17
C PRO A 69 9.98 0.29 -21.68
N SER A 70 9.02 -0.10 -22.51
CA SER A 70 7.90 -0.97 -22.13
C SER A 70 8.34 -2.28 -21.48
N GLU A 71 9.44 -2.88 -21.93
CA GLU A 71 10.01 -4.11 -21.36
C GLU A 71 10.45 -3.91 -19.89
N HIS A 72 11.14 -2.81 -19.59
CA HIS A 72 11.58 -2.48 -18.23
C HIS A 72 10.41 -2.04 -17.34
N ALA A 73 9.46 -1.28 -17.90
CA ALA A 73 8.25 -0.86 -17.19
C ALA A 73 7.36 -2.06 -16.81
N SER A 74 7.22 -3.04 -17.71
CA SER A 74 6.52 -4.31 -17.46
C SER A 74 7.18 -5.10 -16.32
N THR A 75 8.51 -5.21 -16.33
CA THR A 75 9.25 -5.89 -15.24
C THR A 75 9.02 -5.19 -13.89
N LEU A 76 9.03 -3.86 -13.87
CA LEU A 76 8.73 -3.08 -12.67
C LEU A 76 7.29 -3.32 -12.20
N LEU A 77 6.30 -3.26 -13.09
CA LEU A 77 4.91 -3.53 -12.76
C LEU A 77 4.73 -4.94 -12.19
N PHE A 78 5.34 -5.96 -12.80
CA PHE A 78 5.28 -7.32 -12.29
C PHE A 78 5.87 -7.44 -10.88
N SER A 79 6.99 -6.75 -10.63
CA SER A 79 7.60 -6.69 -9.30
C SER A 79 6.73 -5.98 -8.26
N LEU A 80 6.09 -4.86 -8.63
CA LEU A 80 5.15 -4.12 -7.78
C LEU A 80 3.93 -4.98 -7.44
N GLY A 81 3.34 -5.63 -8.45
CA GLY A 81 2.21 -6.52 -8.26
C GLY A 81 2.54 -7.67 -7.31
N SER A 82 3.69 -8.31 -7.50
CA SER A 82 4.18 -9.37 -6.61
C SER A 82 4.40 -8.86 -5.17
N GLY A 83 5.00 -7.67 -5.03
CA GLY A 83 5.18 -7.02 -3.72
C GLY A 83 3.87 -6.70 -3.01
N PHE A 84 2.85 -6.24 -3.75
CA PHE A 84 1.52 -5.98 -3.18
C PHE A 84 0.83 -7.26 -2.72
N ILE A 85 1.01 -8.39 -3.41
CA ILE A 85 0.54 -9.70 -2.93
C ILE A 85 1.24 -10.09 -1.62
N VAL A 86 2.56 -9.90 -1.52
CA VAL A 86 3.30 -10.18 -0.28
C VAL A 86 2.81 -9.33 0.88
N ILE A 87 2.51 -8.04 0.64
CA ILE A 87 1.92 -7.15 1.66
C ILE A 87 0.55 -7.69 2.12
N ASN A 88 -0.31 -8.10 1.19
CA ASN A 88 -1.61 -8.68 1.52
C ASN A 88 -1.51 -9.97 2.33
N ILE A 89 -0.60 -10.87 1.96
CA ILE A 89 -0.33 -12.09 2.74
C ILE A 89 0.13 -11.71 4.16
N GLY A 90 1.00 -10.71 4.29
CA GLY A 90 1.43 -10.18 5.58
C GLY A 90 0.26 -9.70 6.44
N ILE A 91 -0.62 -8.87 5.87
CA ILE A 91 -1.82 -8.37 6.54
C ILE A 91 -2.72 -9.53 7.02
N ILE A 92 -3.05 -10.46 6.10
CA ILE A 92 -3.92 -11.61 6.40
C ILE A 92 -3.29 -12.50 7.47
N SER A 93 -1.97 -12.70 7.41
CA SER A 93 -1.23 -13.49 8.42
C SER A 93 -1.32 -12.91 9.82
N GLY A 94 -1.49 -11.58 9.95
CA GLY A 94 -1.65 -10.90 11.23
C GLY A 94 -2.85 -11.42 12.02
N LYS A 95 -3.98 -11.68 11.34
CA LYS A 95 -5.16 -12.28 11.97
C LYS A 95 -4.88 -13.71 12.46
N PHE A 96 -4.25 -14.54 11.64
CA PHE A 96 -3.90 -15.91 12.01
C PHE A 96 -2.87 -16.00 13.14
N ARG A 97 -2.08 -14.94 13.34
CA ARG A 97 -1.09 -14.81 14.42
C ARG A 97 -1.64 -14.14 15.69
N GLY A 98 -2.90 -13.69 15.67
CA GLY A 98 -3.54 -13.04 16.82
C GLY A 98 -3.11 -11.58 17.05
N PHE A 99 -2.63 -10.88 16.02
CA PHE A 99 -2.24 -9.46 16.11
C PHE A 99 -3.42 -8.49 15.95
N GLY A 100 -4.62 -9.00 15.69
CA GLY A 100 -5.85 -8.22 15.59
C GLY A 100 -7.06 -9.13 15.33
N ASP A 101 -8.22 -8.71 15.83
CA ASP A 101 -9.46 -9.50 15.74
C ASP A 101 -10.11 -9.41 14.35
N GLU A 102 -9.99 -8.23 13.71
CA GLU A 102 -10.57 -7.93 12.42
C GLU A 102 -9.51 -7.74 11.32
N LEU A 103 -9.90 -8.04 10.09
CA LEU A 103 -9.04 -7.79 8.93
C LEU A 103 -9.23 -6.34 8.47
N PRO A 104 -8.14 -5.63 8.16
CA PRO A 104 -8.24 -4.29 7.63
C PRO A 104 -8.64 -4.35 6.14
N PHE A 105 -9.93 -4.49 5.86
CA PHE A 105 -10.44 -4.69 4.49
C PHE A 105 -10.03 -3.57 3.50
N PRO A 106 -10.04 -2.26 3.87
CA PRO A 106 -9.69 -1.21 2.92
C PRO A 106 -8.30 -1.37 2.28
N PRO A 107 -7.19 -1.56 3.04
CA PRO A 107 -5.89 -1.80 2.43
C PRO A 107 -5.80 -3.15 1.69
N ILE A 108 -6.49 -4.20 2.15
CA ILE A 108 -6.48 -5.50 1.45
C ILE A 108 -7.04 -5.36 0.03
N ILE A 109 -8.24 -4.78 -0.08
CA ILE A 109 -8.91 -4.57 -1.37
C ILE A 109 -8.04 -3.69 -2.28
N MET A 110 -7.48 -2.62 -1.74
CA MET A 110 -6.59 -1.72 -2.48
C MET A 110 -5.38 -2.45 -3.06
N PHE A 111 -4.62 -3.20 -2.25
CA PHE A 111 -3.44 -3.90 -2.74
C PHE A 111 -3.78 -5.04 -3.72
N ILE A 112 -4.96 -5.68 -3.57
CA ILE A 112 -5.44 -6.65 -4.58
C ILE A 112 -5.68 -5.94 -5.91
N LEU A 113 -6.42 -4.83 -5.92
CA LEU A 113 -6.73 -4.09 -7.14
C LEU A 113 -5.48 -3.54 -7.81
N LEU A 114 -4.54 -2.98 -7.04
CA LEU A 114 -3.26 -2.51 -7.57
C LEU A 114 -2.40 -3.65 -8.12
N SER A 115 -2.43 -4.83 -7.49
CA SER A 115 -1.75 -6.02 -7.99
C SER A 115 -2.34 -6.50 -9.31
N LEU A 116 -3.66 -6.59 -9.42
CA LEU A 116 -4.35 -6.97 -10.66
C LEU A 116 -4.06 -5.98 -11.78
N LEU A 117 -4.10 -4.67 -11.48
CA LEU A 117 -3.75 -3.62 -12.43
C LEU A 117 -2.31 -3.78 -12.92
N ALA A 118 -1.38 -4.04 -12.00
CA ALA A 118 0.02 -4.23 -12.32
C ALA A 118 0.22 -5.45 -13.23
N PHE A 119 -0.34 -6.61 -12.89
CA PHE A 119 -0.24 -7.81 -13.72
C PHE A 119 -0.93 -7.71 -15.07
N TYR A 120 -2.03 -6.96 -15.17
CA TYR A 120 -2.72 -6.75 -16.45
C TYR A 120 -1.95 -5.82 -17.39
N ALA A 121 -1.11 -4.94 -16.85
CA ALA A 121 -0.32 -3.98 -17.62
C ALA A 121 1.14 -4.39 -17.82
N SER A 122 1.60 -5.41 -17.10
CA SER A 122 2.90 -6.05 -17.32
C SER A 122 2.83 -6.94 -18.55
#